data_AF-A0A7Y3URI5-F1
#
_entry.id   AF-A0A7Y3URI5-F1
#
_cell.length_a   1.000
_cell.length_b   1.000
_cell.length_c   1.000
_cell.angle_alpha   90.00
_cell.angle_beta   90.00
_cell.angle_gamma   90.00
#
_symmetry.space_group_name_H-M   'P 1'
#
loop_
_entity.id
_entity.type
_entity.pdbx_description
1 polymer ?
#
loop_
_entity_poly.entity_id
_entity_poly.type
_entity_poly.pdbx_seq_one_letter_code
_entity_poly.pdbx_strand_id
1 'polypeptide(L)'
;MFKQLNSVLRGWANYHRHVVSSEAFGRVDTYVFEQLWRMVRRRHQNKTKGWLIKKYWSASGKHVFSVVHKYKKKARILKVIRVSSIGIKRHIKIKAEANPYFPEYSYYFWRRKNSKEARLLGPLSHRQYQAVIASK
;
A
#
# COMPACT_ATOMS: atom_id res chain seq x y z
N MET A 1 16.41 -12.11 -1.39
CA MET A 1 16.36 -10.64 -1.20
C MET A 1 15.01 -10.01 -1.58
N PHE A 2 14.66 -9.80 -2.86
CA PHE A 2 13.41 -9.09 -3.26
C PHE A 2 12.14 -9.65 -2.62
N LYS A 3 11.99 -10.99 -2.60
CA LYS A 3 10.84 -11.64 -1.98
C LYS A 3 10.73 -11.34 -0.48
N GLN A 4 11.85 -11.39 0.24
CA GLN A 4 11.90 -11.15 1.67
C GLN A 4 11.59 -9.68 2.00
N LEU A 5 12.22 -8.73 1.31
CA LEU A 5 11.93 -7.30 1.47
C LEU A 5 10.46 -7.00 1.19
N ASN A 6 9.91 -7.52 0.09
CA ASN A 6 8.49 -7.34 -0.24
C ASN A 6 7.55 -7.99 0.77
N SER A 7 7.95 -9.11 1.39
CA SER A 7 7.15 -9.77 2.43
C SER A 7 7.05 -8.89 3.68
N VAL A 8 8.19 -8.37 4.15
CA VAL A 8 8.25 -7.47 5.32
C VAL A 8 7.46 -6.19 5.07
N LEU A 9 7.69 -5.54 3.93
CA LEU A 9 6.98 -4.30 3.57
C LEU A 9 5.47 -4.55 3.44
N ARG A 10 5.03 -5.67 2.84
CA ARG A 10 3.60 -6.02 2.76
C ARG A 10 3.01 -6.27 4.13
N GLY A 11 3.69 -7.04 4.98
CA GLY A 11 3.19 -7.37 6.31
C GLY A 11 2.96 -6.11 7.13
N TRP A 12 3.99 -5.28 7.24
CA TRP A 12 3.93 -4.02 7.97
C TRP A 12 2.85 -3.07 7.41
N ALA A 13 2.81 -2.88 6.09
CA ALA A 13 1.82 -2.02 5.47
C ALA A 13 0.39 -2.54 5.65
N ASN A 14 0.16 -3.85 5.55
CA ASN A 14 -1.17 -4.43 5.75
C ASN A 14 -1.62 -4.33 7.21
N TYR A 15 -0.72 -4.41 8.16
CA TYR A 15 -1.03 -4.18 9.57
C TYR A 15 -1.45 -2.72 9.82
N HIS A 16 -0.66 -1.77 9.31
CA HIS A 16 -0.88 -0.34 9.54
C HIS A 16 -1.89 0.34 8.60
N ARG A 17 -2.44 -0.36 7.60
CA ARG A 17 -3.37 0.26 6.62
C ARG A 17 -4.70 0.71 7.21
N HIS A 18 -5.06 0.25 8.41
CA HIS A 18 -6.33 0.52 9.07
C HIS A 18 -6.32 1.79 9.94
N VAL A 19 -5.13 2.35 10.18
CA VAL A 19 -4.92 3.58 10.95
C VAL A 19 -4.42 4.72 10.04
N VAL A 20 -4.19 5.91 10.59
CA VAL A 20 -3.76 7.10 9.84
C VAL A 20 -2.27 7.00 9.49
N SER A 21 -1.93 6.16 8.50
CA SER A 21 -0.55 5.80 8.16
C SER A 21 -0.05 6.35 6.82
N SER A 22 -0.82 7.20 6.14
CA SER A 22 -0.47 7.63 4.76
C SER A 22 0.88 8.35 4.69
N GLU A 23 1.17 9.22 5.67
CA GLU A 23 2.46 9.92 5.73
C GLU A 23 3.59 8.96 6.09
N ALA A 24 3.39 8.09 7.08
CA ALA A 24 4.35 7.07 7.47
C ALA A 24 4.71 6.15 6.28
N PHE A 25 3.72 5.78 5.46
CA PHE A 25 3.94 5.01 4.23
C PHE A 25 4.84 5.75 3.24
N GLY A 26 4.66 7.07 3.10
CA GLY A 26 5.53 7.93 2.29
C GLY A 26 6.97 7.95 2.82
N ARG A 27 7.14 8.13 4.14
CA ARG A 27 8.47 8.12 4.79
C ARG A 27 9.20 6.79 4.58
N VAL A 28 8.49 5.67 4.73
CA VAL A 28 9.05 4.32 4.48
C VAL A 28 9.44 4.15 3.01
N ASP A 29 8.62 4.59 2.06
CA ASP A 29 8.95 4.53 0.63
C ASP A 29 10.22 5.33 0.30
N THR A 30 10.37 6.54 0.87
CA THR A 30 11.57 7.37 0.72
C THR A 30 12.79 6.66 1.30
N TYR A 31 12.69 6.13 2.52
CA TYR A 31 13.78 5.40 3.15
C TYR A 31 14.22 4.18 2.32
N VAL A 32 13.26 3.37 1.86
CA VAL A 32 13.55 2.21 1.00
C VAL A 32 14.23 2.65 -0.30
N PHE A 33 13.77 3.74 -0.91
CA PHE A 33 14.41 4.30 -2.10
C PHE A 33 15.88 4.68 -1.85
N GLU A 34 16.17 5.38 -0.75
CA GLU A 34 17.53 5.80 -0.40
C GLU A 34 18.45 4.60 -0.17
N GLN A 35 17.98 3.58 0.54
CA GLN A 35 18.79 2.37 0.78
C GLN A 35 19.08 1.63 -0.53
N LEU A 36 18.08 1.50 -1.41
CA LEU A 36 18.25 0.90 -2.73
C LEU A 36 19.20 1.73 -3.61
N TRP A 37 19.10 3.06 -3.56
CA TRP A 37 19.98 3.97 -4.29
C TRP A 37 21.43 3.83 -3.83
N ARG A 38 21.68 3.84 -2.51
CA ARG A 38 23.02 3.62 -1.93
C ARG A 38 23.60 2.26 -2.36
N MET A 39 22.80 1.19 -2.27
CA MET A 39 23.21 -0.15 -2.70
C MET A 39 23.60 -0.18 -4.18
N VAL A 40 22.78 0.42 -5.05
CA VAL A 40 23.01 0.45 -6.50
C VAL A 40 24.23 1.31 -6.86
N ARG A 41 24.38 2.48 -6.24
CA ARG A 41 25.56 3.35 -6.43
C ARG A 41 26.85 2.65 -6.02
N ARG A 42 26.84 1.93 -4.89
CA ARG A 42 27.99 1.14 -4.44
C ARG A 42 28.32 0.00 -5.40
N ARG A 43 27.30 -0.67 -5.96
CA ARG A 43 27.47 -1.77 -6.92
C ARG A 43 27.97 -1.29 -8.30
N HIS A 44 27.67 -0.05 -8.68
CA HIS A 44 27.95 0.50 -10.01
C HIS A 44 28.66 1.86 -9.91
N GLN A 45 29.87 1.86 -9.33
CA GLN A 45 30.64 3.08 -9.09
C GLN A 45 30.95 3.83 -10.39
N ASN A 46 31.22 3.11 -11.48
CA ASN A 46 31.62 3.68 -12.78
C ASN A 46 30.43 4.07 -13.67
N LYS A 47 29.19 3.95 -13.19
CA LYS A 47 27.99 4.28 -14.00
C LYS A 47 27.37 5.60 -13.56
N THR A 48 26.90 6.36 -14.55
CA THR A 48 26.25 7.65 -14.31
C THR A 48 24.91 7.48 -13.61
N LYS A 49 24.46 8.51 -12.89
CA LYS A 49 23.15 8.52 -12.20
C LYS A 49 22.01 8.24 -13.19
N GLY A 50 22.04 8.85 -14.38
CA GLY A 50 21.04 8.65 -15.43
C GLY A 50 20.96 7.21 -15.91
N TRP A 51 22.11 6.54 -16.10
CA TRP A 51 22.13 5.12 -16.46
C TRP A 51 21.49 4.25 -15.38
N LEU A 52 21.76 4.53 -14.10
CA LEU A 52 21.19 3.77 -12.98
C LEU A 52 19.68 3.94 -12.87
N ILE A 53 19.18 5.18 -13.02
CA ILE A 53 17.73 5.45 -13.04
C ILE A 53 17.08 4.70 -14.21
N LYS A 54 17.66 4.80 -15.41
CA LYS A 54 17.15 4.08 -16.58
C LYS A 54 17.20 2.57 -16.40
N LYS A 55 18.20 2.02 -15.71
CA LYS A 55 18.34 0.58 -15.51
C LYS A 55 17.37 0.01 -14.48
N TYR A 56 17.15 0.75 -13.38
CA TYR A 56 16.49 0.23 -12.18
C TYR A 56 15.11 0.84 -11.88
N TRP A 57 14.77 2.02 -12.40
CA TRP A 57 13.53 2.75 -12.08
C TRP A 57 12.61 3.01 -13.29
N SER A 58 12.87 2.36 -14.44
CA SER A 58 12.10 2.55 -15.67
C SER A 58 11.21 1.35 -16.04
N ALA A 59 11.64 0.13 -15.76
CA ALA A 59 11.07 -1.09 -16.35
C ALA A 59 9.68 -1.46 -15.80
N SER A 60 9.32 -1.01 -14.59
CA SER A 60 8.07 -1.38 -13.90
C SER A 60 7.12 -0.21 -13.66
N GLY A 61 7.42 0.98 -14.19
CA GLY A 61 6.67 2.21 -13.94
C GLY A 61 7.43 3.24 -13.11
N LYS A 62 6.88 4.46 -13.06
CA LYS A 62 7.53 5.64 -12.48
C LYS A 62 7.86 5.43 -11.00
N HIS A 63 9.11 5.68 -10.61
CA HIS A 63 9.61 5.57 -9.23
C HIS A 63 9.48 4.17 -8.60
N VAL A 64 9.35 3.09 -9.41
CA VAL A 64 9.34 1.72 -8.89
C VAL A 64 10.68 1.05 -9.18
N PHE A 65 11.38 0.68 -8.11
CA PHE A 65 12.62 -0.08 -8.25
C PHE A 65 12.32 -1.47 -8.81
N SER A 66 12.99 -1.82 -9.89
CA SER A 66 12.74 -3.04 -10.65
C SER A 66 14.03 -3.61 -11.25
N VAL A 67 14.09 -4.93 -11.33
CA VAL A 67 15.20 -5.67 -11.92
C VAL A 67 14.65 -6.75 -12.84
N VAL A 68 15.17 -6.79 -14.07
CA VAL A 68 14.90 -7.88 -15.00
C VAL A 68 15.71 -9.11 -14.57
N HIS A 69 15.01 -10.19 -14.25
CA HIS A 69 15.60 -11.48 -13.89
C HIS A 69 15.25 -12.50 -14.98
N LYS A 70 16.26 -13.07 -15.62
CA LYS A 70 16.10 -14.10 -16.65
C LYS A 70 16.20 -15.49 -16.00
N TYR A 71 15.23 -16.36 -16.26
CA TYR A 71 15.24 -17.75 -15.80
C TYR A 71 14.68 -18.67 -16.89
N LYS A 72 15.42 -19.73 -17.25
CA LYS A 72 15.03 -20.79 -18.20
C LYS A 72 14.25 -20.24 -19.41
N LYS A 73 14.83 -19.29 -20.13
CA LYS A 73 14.28 -18.57 -21.32
C LYS A 73 13.13 -17.58 -21.07
N LYS A 74 12.64 -17.39 -19.84
CA LYS A 74 11.64 -16.34 -19.52
C LYS A 74 12.28 -15.19 -18.75
N ALA A 75 12.04 -13.95 -19.20
CA ALA A 75 12.40 -12.76 -18.45
C ALA A 75 11.23 -12.34 -17.55
N ARG A 76 11.49 -12.16 -16.25
CA ARG A 76 10.52 -11.63 -15.28
C ARG A 76 11.04 -10.33 -14.68
N ILE A 77 10.15 -9.38 -14.47
CA ILE A 77 10.48 -8.14 -13.77
C ILE A 77 10.20 -8.36 -12.28
N LEU A 78 11.26 -8.29 -11.47
CA LEU A 78 11.16 -8.27 -10.02
C LEU A 78 11.07 -6.82 -9.57
N LYS A 79 9.96 -6.44 -8.94
CA LYS A 79 9.75 -5.09 -8.41
C LYS A 79 9.75 -5.07 -6.90
N VAL A 80 10.27 -4.00 -6.30
CA VAL A 80 10.03 -3.68 -4.90
C VAL A 80 8.70 -2.97 -4.80
N ILE A 81 7.85 -3.42 -3.87
CA ILE A 81 6.56 -2.78 -3.67
C ILE A 81 6.72 -1.39 -3.07
N ARG A 82 5.79 -0.50 -3.39
CA ARG A 82 5.62 0.75 -2.65
C ARG A 82 4.58 0.55 -1.58
N VAL A 83 4.91 0.86 -0.35
CA VAL A 83 3.98 0.75 0.79
C VAL A 83 2.81 1.71 0.61
N SER A 84 3.07 2.91 0.07
CA SER A 84 2.00 3.86 -0.28
C SER A 84 0.95 3.31 -1.26
N SER A 85 1.34 2.42 -2.18
CA SER A 85 0.42 1.82 -3.15
C SER A 85 -0.57 0.81 -2.55
N ILE A 86 -0.34 0.33 -1.33
CA ILE A 86 -1.26 -0.60 -0.66
C ILE A 86 -2.55 0.13 -0.25
N GLY A 87 -2.45 1.43 0.05
CA GLY A 87 -3.60 2.29 0.35
C GLY A 87 -4.20 2.07 1.74
N ILE A 88 -4.66 3.18 2.34
CA ILE A 88 -5.35 3.19 3.63
C ILE A 88 -6.77 2.63 3.44
N LYS A 89 -7.20 1.77 4.37
CA LYS A 89 -8.57 1.25 4.46
C LYS A 89 -9.22 1.80 5.73
N ARG A 90 -10.37 2.45 5.58
CA ARG A 90 -11.11 3.03 6.71
C ARG A 90 -12.35 2.21 7.00
N HIS A 91 -12.65 2.04 8.28
CA HIS A 91 -13.84 1.32 8.74
C HIS A 91 -15.03 2.26 8.91
N ILE A 92 -16.23 1.78 8.59
CA ILE A 92 -17.49 2.46 8.92
C ILE A 92 -17.80 2.17 10.39
N LYS A 93 -17.91 3.20 11.22
CA LYS A 93 -18.31 3.07 12.62
C LYS A 93 -19.66 2.36 12.75
N ILE A 94 -19.82 1.59 13.82
CA ILE A 94 -21.12 1.01 14.17
C ILE A 94 -22.02 2.17 14.64
N LYS A 95 -23.29 2.15 14.24
CA LYS A 95 -24.34 3.03 14.75
C LYS A 95 -24.41 2.93 16.27
N ALA A 96 -24.42 4.06 16.98
CA ALA A 96 -24.36 4.07 18.44
C ALA A 96 -25.64 3.48 19.06
N GLU A 97 -26.78 3.72 18.41
CA GLU A 97 -28.10 3.24 18.77
C GLU A 97 -28.33 1.75 18.46
N ALA A 98 -27.46 1.12 17.68
CA ALA A 98 -27.66 -0.25 17.22
C ALA A 98 -27.34 -1.30 18.29
N ASN A 99 -28.37 -1.97 18.80
CA ASN A 99 -28.25 -3.08 19.75
C ASN A 99 -28.45 -4.44 19.06
N PRO A 100 -27.51 -5.40 19.20
CA PRO A 100 -27.64 -6.75 18.63
C PRO A 100 -28.87 -7.53 19.10
N TYR A 101 -29.43 -7.21 20.27
CA TYR A 101 -30.57 -7.91 20.86
C TYR A 101 -31.93 -7.38 20.42
N PHE A 102 -31.98 -6.22 19.77
CA PHE A 102 -33.24 -5.68 19.30
C PHE A 102 -33.54 -6.12 17.86
N PRO A 103 -34.75 -6.67 17.58
CA PRO A 103 -35.11 -7.20 16.27
C PRO A 103 -34.94 -6.22 15.11
N GLU A 104 -35.15 -4.92 15.34
CA GLU A 104 -35.01 -3.86 14.33
C GLU A 104 -33.59 -3.72 13.77
N TYR A 105 -32.55 -4.13 14.52
CA TYR A 105 -31.16 -4.08 14.06
C TYR A 105 -30.66 -5.41 13.47
N SER A 106 -31.50 -6.46 13.46
CA SER A 106 -31.14 -7.78 12.92
C SER A 106 -30.59 -7.70 11.49
N TYR A 107 -31.30 -7.01 10.59
CA TYR A 107 -30.88 -6.81 9.21
C TYR A 107 -29.59 -5.99 9.10
N TYR A 108 -29.42 -4.96 9.95
CA TYR A 108 -28.21 -4.15 9.98
C TYR A 108 -26.95 -4.98 10.32
N PHE A 109 -27.02 -5.82 11.36
CA PHE A 109 -25.91 -6.69 11.73
C PHE A 109 -25.71 -7.84 10.72
N TRP A 110 -26.79 -8.40 10.17
CA TRP A 110 -26.71 -9.37 9.08
C TRP A 110 -25.95 -8.79 7.87
N ARG A 111 -26.28 -7.57 7.45
CA ARG A 111 -25.60 -6.90 6.34
C ARG A 111 -24.12 -6.63 6.64
N ARG A 112 -23.78 -6.19 7.86
CA ARG A 112 -22.39 -5.98 8.28
C ARG A 112 -21.57 -7.28 8.34
N LYS A 113 -22.19 -8.41 8.71
CA LYS A 113 -21.53 -9.73 8.73
C LYS A 113 -21.24 -10.21 7.31
N ASN A 114 -22.20 -10.06 6.39
CA ASN A 114 -22.14 -10.66 5.06
C ASN A 114 -21.54 -9.76 3.97
N SER A 115 -21.58 -8.43 4.12
CA SER A 115 -20.99 -7.48 3.14
C SER A 115 -19.74 -6.79 3.69
N LYS A 116 -18.73 -6.62 2.83
CA LYS A 116 -17.55 -5.79 3.12
C LYS A 116 -17.85 -4.31 2.96
N GLU A 117 -18.71 -3.90 2.01
CA GLU A 117 -19.10 -2.49 1.85
C GLU A 117 -19.78 -1.94 3.11
N ALA A 118 -20.50 -2.79 3.84
CA ALA A 118 -21.13 -2.41 5.10
C ALA A 118 -20.13 -2.14 6.26
N ARG A 119 -18.87 -2.56 6.11
CA ARG A 119 -17.82 -2.42 7.14
C ARG A 119 -16.70 -1.48 6.75
N LEU A 120 -16.46 -1.29 5.46
CA LEU A 120 -15.34 -0.54 4.92
C LEU A 120 -15.84 0.64 4.09
N LEU A 121 -15.27 1.81 4.33
CA LEU A 121 -15.41 2.91 3.40
C LEU A 121 -14.69 2.56 2.10
N GLY A 122 -15.28 2.95 0.98
CA GLY A 122 -14.64 2.85 -0.33
C GLY A 122 -13.33 3.63 -0.41
N PRO A 123 -12.58 3.50 -1.51
CA PRO A 123 -11.38 4.29 -1.74
C PRO A 123 -11.76 5.77 -1.90
N LEU A 124 -11.74 6.52 -0.80
CA LEU A 124 -12.02 7.95 -0.77
C LEU A 124 -10.71 8.74 -0.77
N SER A 125 -10.63 9.78 -1.60
CA SER A 125 -9.59 10.80 -1.45
C SER A 125 -9.70 11.47 -0.09
N HIS A 126 -8.65 12.17 0.35
CA HIS A 126 -8.69 12.89 1.63
C HIS A 126 -9.86 13.89 1.65
N ARG A 127 -10.08 14.64 0.56
CA ARG A 127 -11.19 15.59 0.44
C ARG A 127 -12.56 14.93 0.54
N GLN A 128 -12.75 13.81 -0.16
CA GLN A 128 -14.00 13.04 -0.10
C GLN A 128 -14.25 12.48 1.30
N TYR A 129 -13.20 12.01 1.98
CA TYR A 129 -13.32 11.55 3.37
C TYR A 129 -13.73 12.66 4.32
N GLN A 130 -13.14 13.86 4.19
CA GLN A 130 -13.53 15.02 5.00
C GLN A 130 -14.99 15.43 4.75
N ALA A 131 -15.43 15.43 3.49
CA ALA A 131 -16.82 15.71 3.15
C ALA A 131 -17.80 14.72 3.79
N VAL A 132 -17.47 13.42 3.79
CA VAL A 132 -18.29 12.36 4.43
C VAL A 132 -18.34 12.51 5.96
N ILE A 133 -17.28 13.04 6.58
CA ILE A 133 -17.28 13.33 8.02
C ILE A 133 -18.10 14.58 8.32
N ALA A 134 -17.97 15.63 7.51
CA ALA A 134 -18.68 16.90 7.71
C ALA A 134 -20.20 16.80 7.46
N SER A 135 -20.64 15.82 6.68
CA SER A 135 -22.06 15.55 6.40
C SER A 135 -22.77 14.69 7.45
N LYS A 136 -22.10 14.36 8.56
CA LYS A 136 -22.65 13.56 9.67
C LYS A 136 -22.82 14.42 10.90
#